data_AF-A0A2H8TKR7-F1
#
_entry.id   AF-A0A2H8TKR7-F1
#
_cell.length_a   1.000
_cell.length_b   1.000
_cell.length_c   1.000
_cell.angle_alpha   90.00
_cell.angle_beta   90.00
_cell.angle_gamma   90.00
#
_symmetry.space_group_name_H-M   'P 1'
#
loop_
_entity.id
_entity.type
_entity.pdbx_description
1 polymer ?
#
loop_
_entity_poly.entity_id
_entity_poly.type
_entity_poly.pdbx_seq_one_letter_code
_entity_poly.pdbx_strand_id
1 'polypeptide(L)'
;NDKGRLSQAEIDRMLSEAERYKEEDERQKAKIAAKNQLESYVFGVKQALDEAGDKLTESEKNTGKQECDAIVQWLDNNQLADKEEYEYKLKEIQKSCSALMMKIHGGGQPGGAAPGAQGFPGARGGPTVEEVD
;
A
#
# COMPACT_ATOMS: atom_id res chain seq x y z
N ASN A 1 25.72 -45.81 9.51
CA ASN A 1 26.28 -44.58 8.89
C ASN A 1 25.19 -43.55 9.06
N ASP A 2 25.13 -42.93 10.24
CA ASP A 2 23.98 -42.13 10.70
C ASP A 2 24.44 -40.73 11.16
N LYS A 3 25.63 -40.31 10.70
CA LYS A 3 26.26 -39.03 11.07
C LYS A 3 25.70 -37.81 10.33
N GLY A 4 24.67 -37.98 9.50
CA GLY A 4 24.04 -36.91 8.72
C GLY A 4 22.52 -36.87 8.78
N ARG A 5 21.89 -37.71 9.62
CA ARG A 5 20.43 -37.68 9.81
C ARG A 5 20.13 -36.84 11.05
N LEU A 6 19.44 -35.74 10.85
CA LEU A 6 18.85 -34.95 11.93
C LEU A 6 18.00 -35.89 12.78
N SER A 7 18.15 -35.81 14.11
CA SER A 7 17.25 -36.47 15.04
C SER A 7 15.85 -35.90 14.90
N GLN A 8 14.82 -36.67 15.28
CA GLN A 8 13.43 -36.20 15.22
C GLN A 8 13.26 -34.87 15.98
N ALA A 9 13.95 -34.71 17.12
CA ALA A 9 13.93 -33.47 17.88
C ALA A 9 14.58 -32.28 17.14
N GLU A 10 15.64 -32.51 16.37
CA GLU A 10 16.25 -31.49 15.51
C GLU A 10 15.33 -31.15 14.33
N ILE A 11 14.65 -32.13 13.74
CA ILE A 11 13.66 -31.92 12.68
C ILE A 11 12.50 -31.07 13.19
N ASP A 12 11.93 -31.42 14.34
CA ASP A 12 10.79 -30.70 14.93
C ASP A 12 11.19 -29.26 15.31
N ARG A 13 12.41 -29.07 15.83
CA ARG A 13 12.97 -27.75 16.08
C ARG A 13 13.13 -26.93 14.81
N MET A 14 13.68 -27.52 13.74
CA MET A 14 13.85 -26.84 12.46
C MET A 14 12.50 -26.45 11.84
N LEU A 15 11.48 -27.30 11.95
CA LEU A 15 10.12 -26.98 11.48
C LEU A 15 9.51 -25.82 12.27
N SER A 16 9.64 -25.81 13.59
CA SER A 16 9.15 -24.72 14.43
C SER A 16 9.87 -23.40 14.16
N GLU A 17 11.20 -23.44 13.98
CA GLU A 17 11.98 -22.25 13.61
C GLU A 17 11.56 -21.73 12.24
N ALA A 18 11.35 -22.61 11.25
CA ALA A 18 10.90 -22.24 9.92
C ALA A 18 9.52 -21.56 9.91
N GLU A 19 8.53 -22.11 10.64
CA GLU A 19 7.21 -21.47 10.71
C GLU A 19 7.28 -20.11 11.41
N ARG A 20 8.07 -19.99 12.49
CA ARG A 20 8.26 -18.71 13.18
C ARG A 20 8.89 -17.64 12.26
N TYR A 21 9.90 -18.01 11.46
CA TYR A 21 10.50 -17.06 10.52
C TYR A 21 9.51 -16.64 9.43
N LYS A 22 8.73 -17.59 8.92
CA LYS A 22 7.69 -17.30 7.93
C LYS A 22 6.62 -16.36 8.49
N GLU A 23 6.17 -16.57 9.72
CA GLU A 23 5.21 -15.66 10.38
C GLU A 23 5.78 -14.25 10.59
N GLU A 24 7.04 -14.15 11.02
CA GLU A 24 7.71 -12.85 11.18
C GLU A 24 7.86 -12.13 9.83
N ASP A 25 8.29 -12.84 8.79
CA ASP A 25 8.45 -12.28 7.44
C ASP A 25 7.10 -11.76 6.89
N GLU A 26 6.02 -12.53 7.04
CA GLU A 26 4.69 -12.10 6.62
C GLU A 26 4.19 -10.91 7.44
N ARG A 27 4.47 -10.85 8.75
CA ARG A 27 4.13 -9.70 9.59
C ARG A 27 4.86 -8.44 9.15
N GLN A 28 6.17 -8.52 8.89
CA GLN A 28 6.97 -7.39 8.42
C GLN A 28 6.50 -6.92 7.04
N LYS A 29 6.23 -7.85 6.13
CA LYS A 29 5.70 -7.55 4.80
C LYS A 29 4.34 -6.85 4.87
N ALA A 30 3.44 -7.32 5.72
CA ALA A 30 2.12 -6.71 5.90
C ALA A 30 2.22 -5.29 6.49
N LYS A 31 3.12 -5.08 7.45
CA LYS A 31 3.42 -3.75 8.03
C LYS A 31 3.94 -2.77 6.98
N ILE A 32 4.93 -3.20 6.17
CA ILE A 32 5.48 -2.39 5.08
C ILE A 32 4.39 -2.06 4.05
N ALA A 33 3.56 -3.03 3.69
CA ALA A 33 2.45 -2.81 2.76
C ALA A 33 1.46 -1.76 3.29
N ALA A 34 1.07 -1.83 4.56
CA ALA A 34 0.16 -0.86 5.18
C ALA A 34 0.77 0.56 5.22
N LYS A 35 2.06 0.66 5.55
CA LYS A 35 2.79 1.94 5.49
C LYS A 35 2.79 2.53 4.08
N ASN A 36 3.16 1.73 3.08
CA ASN A 36 3.22 2.16 1.69
C ASN A 36 1.84 2.58 1.16
N GLN A 37 0.77 1.90 1.59
CA GLN A 37 -0.61 2.29 1.26
C GLN A 37 -0.96 3.67 1.83
N LEU A 38 -0.60 3.95 3.09
CA LEU A 38 -0.81 5.25 3.71
C LEU A 38 -0.04 6.35 2.98
N GLU A 39 1.25 6.15 2.75
CA GLU A 39 2.10 7.09 2.00
C GLU A 39 1.55 7.36 0.60
N SER A 40 1.24 6.30 -0.16
CA SER A 40 0.72 6.43 -1.53
C SER A 40 -0.60 7.19 -1.55
N TYR A 41 -1.50 6.93 -0.60
CA TYR A 41 -2.77 7.64 -0.52
C TYR A 41 -2.56 9.13 -0.25
N VAL A 42 -1.71 9.48 0.72
CA VAL A 42 -1.42 10.87 1.08
C VAL A 42 -0.81 11.63 -0.10
N PHE A 43 0.16 11.03 -0.80
CA PHE A 43 0.73 11.64 -2.01
C PHE A 43 -0.31 11.82 -3.11
N GLY A 44 -1.17 10.82 -3.33
CA GLY A 44 -2.25 10.89 -4.31
C GLY A 44 -3.26 12.01 -3.99
N VAL A 45 -3.62 12.20 -2.71
CA VAL A 45 -4.48 13.31 -2.29
C VAL A 45 -3.80 14.66 -2.52
N LYS A 46 -2.53 14.82 -2.14
CA LYS A 46 -1.78 16.07 -2.38
C LYS A 46 -1.78 16.44 -3.87
N GLN A 47 -1.49 15.47 -4.74
CA GLN A 47 -1.53 15.67 -6.18
C GLN A 47 -2.94 16.06 -6.67
N ALA A 48 -3.98 15.36 -6.21
CA ALA A 48 -5.36 15.69 -6.58
C ALA A 48 -5.77 17.10 -6.14
N LEU A 49 -5.31 17.57 -4.97
CA LEU A 49 -5.57 18.93 -4.48
C LEU A 49 -4.84 20.00 -5.31
N ASP A 50 -3.62 19.70 -5.76
CA ASP A 50 -2.86 20.58 -6.66
C ASP A 50 -3.51 20.67 -8.04
N GLU A 51 -4.01 19.55 -8.57
CA GLU A 51 -4.70 19.45 -9.86
C GLU A 51 -6.17 19.89 -9.82
N ALA A 52 -6.73 20.16 -8.63
CA ALA A 52 -8.16 20.47 -8.46
C ALA A 52 -8.61 21.76 -9.17
N GLY A 53 -7.68 22.67 -9.53
CA GLY A 53 -8.02 23.92 -10.20
C GLY A 53 -9.08 24.71 -9.42
N ASP A 54 -10.11 25.21 -10.10
CA ASP A 54 -11.19 25.99 -9.46
C ASP A 54 -12.30 25.12 -8.84
N LYS A 55 -12.16 23.79 -8.85
CA LYS A 55 -13.17 22.87 -8.26
C LYS A 55 -13.19 22.92 -6.73
N LEU A 56 -12.10 23.37 -6.12
CA LEU A 56 -11.94 23.55 -4.68
C LEU A 56 -11.52 24.98 -4.40
N THR A 57 -12.08 25.54 -3.33
CA THR A 57 -11.61 26.82 -2.79
C THR A 57 -10.18 26.69 -2.25
N GLU A 58 -9.47 27.80 -2.18
CA GLU A 58 -8.11 27.83 -1.61
C GLU A 58 -8.09 27.36 -0.14
N SER A 59 -9.14 27.69 0.63
CA SER A 59 -9.30 27.18 1.99
C SER A 59 -9.41 25.66 2.04
N GLU A 60 -10.22 25.05 1.16
CA GLU A 60 -10.38 23.59 1.11
C GLU A 60 -9.09 22.89 0.70
N LYS A 61 -8.36 23.44 -0.27
CA LYS A 61 -7.04 22.92 -0.66
C LYS A 61 -6.05 23.00 0.50
N ASN A 62 -6.00 24.13 1.20
CA ASN A 62 -5.08 24.33 2.32
C ASN A 62 -5.41 23.39 3.48
N THR A 63 -6.69 23.22 3.83
CA THR A 63 -7.09 22.23 4.85
C THR A 63 -6.68 20.81 4.45
N GLY A 64 -6.96 20.40 3.21
CA GLY A 64 -6.56 19.08 2.73
C GLY A 64 -5.03 18.85 2.74
N LYS A 65 -4.25 19.88 2.37
CA LYS A 65 -2.78 19.82 2.41
C LYS A 65 -2.25 19.71 3.84
N GLN A 66 -2.81 20.48 4.78
CA GLN A 66 -2.44 20.42 6.20
C GLN A 66 -2.69 19.04 6.80
N GLU A 67 -3.84 18.43 6.51
CA GLU A 67 -4.14 17.06 6.94
C GLU A 67 -3.13 16.06 6.36
N CYS A 68 -2.79 16.19 5.07
CA CYS A 68 -1.78 15.36 4.44
C CYS A 68 -0.39 15.55 5.07
N ASP A 69 0.02 16.79 5.35
CA ASP A 69 1.29 17.10 6.01
C ASP A 69 1.36 16.54 7.42
N ALA A 70 0.25 16.59 8.18
CA ALA A 70 0.16 15.99 9.50
C ALA A 70 0.38 14.47 9.46
N ILE A 71 -0.17 13.78 8.45
CA ILE A 71 0.06 12.34 8.28
C ILE A 71 1.51 12.04 7.86
N VAL A 72 2.12 12.84 6.97
CA VAL A 72 3.55 12.68 6.61
C VAL A 72 4.43 12.84 7.86
N GLN A 73 4.18 13.87 8.66
CA GLN A 73 4.92 14.07 9.91
C GLN A 73 4.68 12.92 10.89
N TRP A 74 3.47 12.36 10.94
CA TRP A 74 3.19 11.19 11.75
C TRP A 74 3.97 9.96 11.25
N LEU A 75 4.02 9.71 9.94
CA LEU A 75 4.81 8.62 9.33
C LEU A 75 6.30 8.74 9.66
N ASP A 76 6.86 9.95 9.59
CA ASP A 76 8.27 10.21 9.89
C ASP A 76 8.60 9.94 11.36
N ASN A 77 7.69 10.26 12.27
CA ASN A 77 7.87 10.05 13.71
C ASN A 77 7.53 8.62 14.17
N ASN A 78 6.80 7.86 13.35
CA ASN A 78 6.25 6.55 13.72
C ASN A 78 6.69 5.46 12.72
N GLN A 79 7.99 5.43 12.38
CA GLN A 79 8.54 4.44 11.44
C GLN A 79 8.44 2.98 11.91
N LEU A 80 8.24 2.78 13.22
CA LEU A 80 8.10 1.47 13.84
C LEU A 80 6.66 1.16 14.28
N ALA A 81 5.67 1.96 13.87
CA ALA A 81 4.26 1.70 14.18
C ALA A 81 3.79 0.35 13.64
N ASP A 82 2.81 -0.25 14.30
CA ASP A 82 2.24 -1.52 13.87
C ASP A 82 1.30 -1.34 12.66
N LYS A 83 1.01 -2.46 12.00
CA LYS A 83 0.15 -2.50 10.81
C LYS A 83 -1.19 -1.80 11.07
N GLU A 84 -1.80 -2.09 12.22
CA GLU A 84 -3.10 -1.59 12.63
C GLU A 84 -3.11 -0.06 12.79
N GLU A 85 -1.98 0.54 13.21
CA GLU A 85 -1.85 1.99 13.35
C GLU A 85 -1.78 2.67 11.98
N TYR A 86 -1.02 2.10 11.03
CA TYR A 86 -1.01 2.59 9.64
C TYR A 86 -2.39 2.49 8.99
N GLU A 87 -3.09 1.37 9.18
CA GLU A 87 -4.45 1.19 8.67
C GLU A 87 -5.46 2.16 9.33
N TYR A 88 -5.31 2.43 10.62
CA TYR A 88 -6.15 3.39 11.33
C TYR A 88 -5.93 4.80 10.76
N LYS A 89 -4.68 5.23 10.61
CA LYS A 89 -4.34 6.53 10.01
C LYS A 89 -4.84 6.66 8.58
N LEU A 90 -4.78 5.58 7.80
CA LEU A 90 -5.35 5.53 6.46
C LEU A 90 -6.87 5.79 6.47
N LYS A 91 -7.61 5.15 7.39
CA LYS A 91 -9.06 5.39 7.53
C LYS A 91 -9.38 6.81 7.98
N GLU A 92 -8.57 7.39 8.86
CA GLU A 92 -8.74 8.78 9.31
C GLU A 92 -8.61 9.77 8.14
N ILE A 93 -7.51 9.69 7.38
CA ILE A 93 -7.28 10.60 6.23
C ILE A 93 -8.29 10.34 5.10
N GLN A 94 -8.69 9.09 4.86
CA GLN A 94 -9.74 8.78 3.89
C GLN A 94 -11.07 9.44 4.25
N LYS A 95 -11.42 9.43 5.54
CA LYS A 95 -12.65 10.05 6.02
C LYS A 95 -12.60 11.58 5.89
N SER A 96 -11.50 12.21 6.29
CA SER A 96 -11.36 13.68 6.22
C SER A 96 -11.30 14.18 4.78
N CYS A 97 -10.62 13.48 3.88
CA CYS A 97 -10.48 13.87 2.49
C CYS A 97 -11.63 13.40 1.58
N SER A 98 -12.53 12.53 2.04
CA SER A 98 -13.64 11.98 1.24
C SER A 98 -14.47 13.05 0.53
N ALA A 99 -14.85 14.11 1.24
CA ALA A 99 -15.64 15.21 0.70
C ALA A 99 -14.86 16.03 -0.34
N LEU A 100 -13.56 16.23 -0.14
CA LEU A 100 -12.68 16.93 -1.08
C LEU A 100 -12.53 16.12 -2.37
N MET A 101 -12.23 14.83 -2.25
CA MET A 101 -12.09 13.94 -3.40
C MET A 101 -13.40 13.81 -4.19
N MET A 102 -14.55 13.77 -3.51
CA MET A 102 -15.85 13.77 -4.17
C MET A 102 -16.09 15.05 -4.99
N LYS A 103 -15.66 16.22 -4.51
CA LYS A 103 -15.78 17.47 -5.28
C LYS A 103 -14.82 17.50 -6.49
N ILE A 104 -13.59 17.03 -6.32
CA ILE A 104 -12.59 16.97 -7.40
C ILE A 104 -13.06 16.06 -8.55
N HIS A 105 -13.60 14.88 -8.21
CA HIS A 105 -14.07 13.89 -9.17
C HIS A 105 -15.52 14.12 -9.63
N GLY A 106 -16.37 14.72 -8.80
CA GLY A 106 -17.79 14.98 -9.10
C GLY A 106 -18.03 16.16 -10.04
N GLY A 107 -17.03 17.02 -10.26
CA GLY A 107 -17.08 18.12 -11.24
C GLY A 107 -16.67 17.75 -12.66
N GLY A 108 -16.49 16.46 -12.97
CA GLY A 108 -16.06 15.98 -14.29
C GLY A 108 -16.89 14.80 -14.75
N GLN A 109 -17.41 14.90 -15.98
CA GLN A 109 -17.98 13.83 -16.80
C GLN A 109 -17.22 12.48 -16.66
N PRO A 110 -17.87 11.31 -16.81
CA PRO A 110 -17.18 10.02 -16.74
C PRO A 110 -16.13 9.93 -17.85
N GLY A 111 -14.89 10.24 -17.51
CA GLY A 111 -13.79 10.36 -18.44
C GLY A 111 -12.47 10.20 -17.71
N GLY A 112 -12.07 8.93 -17.52
CA GLY A 112 -10.71 8.44 -17.40
C GLY A 112 -9.73 9.21 -16.53
N ALA A 113 -9.46 8.69 -15.33
CA ALA A 113 -8.11 8.40 -14.84
C ALA A 113 -8.23 7.91 -13.39
N ALA A 114 -8.13 6.59 -13.21
CA ALA A 114 -7.70 6.02 -11.94
C ALA A 114 -6.16 6.11 -11.92
N PRO A 115 -5.53 6.91 -11.05
CA PRO A 115 -4.10 6.84 -10.86
C PRO A 115 -3.83 5.68 -9.90
N GLY A 116 -3.46 4.52 -10.44
CA GLY A 116 -3.18 3.34 -9.61
C GLY A 116 -2.93 2.02 -10.33
N ALA A 117 -2.99 1.96 -11.67
CA ALA A 117 -2.65 0.75 -12.41
C ALA A 117 -1.69 1.06 -13.57
N GLN A 118 -0.48 1.48 -13.24
CA GLN A 118 0.67 1.30 -14.11
C GLN A 118 1.53 0.17 -13.56
N GLY A 119 1.19 -1.04 -13.99
CA GLY A 119 1.99 -2.24 -13.87
C GLY A 119 1.67 -3.14 -15.06
N PHE A 120 2.66 -3.29 -15.95
CA PHE A 120 2.77 -4.22 -17.10
C PHE A 120 2.20 -3.80 -18.47
N PRO A 121 3.04 -3.23 -19.35
CA PRO A 121 2.92 -3.42 -20.78
C PRO A 121 3.72 -4.67 -21.20
N GLY A 122 3.05 -5.81 -21.42
CA GLY A 122 3.73 -6.95 -22.06
C GLY A 122 3.16 -8.32 -21.73
N ALA A 123 2.09 -8.72 -22.42
CA ALA A 123 1.78 -10.13 -22.63
C ALA A 123 0.93 -10.28 -23.90
N ARG A 124 1.52 -9.91 -25.05
CA ARG A 124 1.00 -10.24 -26.38
C ARG A 124 2.01 -11.20 -27.01
N GLY A 125 1.64 -12.47 -27.12
CA GLY A 125 2.31 -13.48 -27.95
C GLY A 125 3.52 -14.18 -27.32
N GLY A 126 3.29 -15.34 -26.70
CA GLY A 126 4.29 -16.39 -26.50
C GLY A 126 3.83 -17.67 -27.24
N PRO A 127 4.75 -18.45 -27.83
CA PRO A 127 4.47 -19.43 -28.88
C PRO A 127 3.75 -20.69 -28.40
N THR A 128 2.94 -21.26 -29.29
CA THR A 128 2.25 -22.54 -29.16
C THR A 128 3.27 -23.68 -29.05
N VAL A 129 3.18 -24.47 -27.98
CA VAL A 129 3.88 -25.76 -27.87
C VAL A 129 3.17 -26.73 -28.81
N GLU A 130 3.80 -27.05 -29.94
CA GLU A 130 3.48 -28.25 -30.72
C GLU A 130 3.87 -29.47 -29.89
N GLU A 131 2.90 -30.36 -29.73
CA GLU A 131 3.07 -31.70 -29.20
C GLU A 131 4.08 -32.45 -30.09
N VAL A 132 5.14 -32.95 -29.46
CA VAL A 132 6.05 -33.92 -30.07
C VAL A 132 5.65 -35.28 -29.54
N ASP A 133 4.92 -36.03 -30.34
CA ASP A 133 5.00 -37.49 -30.45
C ASP A 133 4.96 -37.86 -31.95
#